data_AF-A0A2N5A9N1-F1
#
_entry.id   AF-A0A2N5A9N1-F1
#
_cell.length_a   1.000
_cell.length_b   1.000
_cell.length_c   1.000
_cell.angle_alpha   90.00
_cell.angle_beta   90.00
_cell.angle_gamma   90.00
#
_symmetry.space_group_name_H-M   'P 1'
#
loop_
_entity.id
_entity.type
_entity.pdbx_description
1 polymer ?
#
loop_
_entity_poly.entity_id
_entity_poly.type
_entity_poly.pdbx_seq_one_letter_code
_entity_poly.pdbx_strand_id
1 'polypeptide(L)'
;MTNATGERNLALIQEVLEVFPETARKERRKHMMISDPQMESVGKCIISNRKSQPGVMTVRGCAYAGSKGVVFGPIKDMAHISHGPIGCGQYSRAGRRNYYT
;
A
#
# COMPACT_ATOMS: atom_id res chain seq x y z
N MET A 1 -14.94 23.87 6.48
CA MET A 1 -15.29 22.92 5.40
C MET A 1 -16.62 22.31 5.78
N THR A 2 -17.61 22.39 4.90
CA THR A 2 -19.02 22.05 5.20
C THR A 2 -19.17 20.58 5.64
N ASN A 3 -19.91 20.33 6.73
CA ASN A 3 -20.21 18.99 7.27
C ASN A 3 -20.70 18.00 6.19
N ALA A 4 -21.35 18.50 5.14
CA ALA A 4 -21.89 17.72 4.03
C ALA A 4 -20.83 16.87 3.27
N THR A 5 -19.60 17.37 3.11
CA THR A 5 -18.55 16.61 2.39
C THR A 5 -18.00 15.47 3.25
N GLY A 6 -17.88 15.69 4.56
CA GLY A 6 -17.48 14.66 5.50
C GLY A 6 -18.52 13.54 5.58
N GLU A 7 -19.78 13.89 5.79
CA GLU A 7 -20.89 12.92 5.86
C GLU A 7 -21.03 12.11 4.56
N ARG A 8 -20.93 12.77 3.40
CA ARG A 8 -20.93 12.10 2.09
C ARG A 8 -19.78 11.11 1.94
N ASN A 9 -18.57 11.48 2.37
CA ASN A 9 -17.41 10.59 2.28
C ASN A 9 -17.53 9.39 3.24
N LEU A 10 -18.17 9.57 4.41
CA LEU A 10 -18.44 8.45 5.33
C LEU A 10 -19.43 7.48 4.69
N ALA A 11 -20.51 7.99 4.09
CA ALA A 11 -21.50 7.19 3.40
C ALA A 11 -20.85 6.39 2.25
N LEU A 12 -19.99 7.04 1.45
CA LEU A 12 -19.25 6.38 0.37
C LEU A 12 -18.34 5.25 0.90
N ILE A 13 -17.65 5.46 2.02
CA ILE A 13 -16.83 4.41 2.63
C ILE A 13 -17.70 3.21 3.04
N GLN A 14 -18.88 3.44 3.62
CA GLN A 14 -19.78 2.34 3.99
C GLN A 14 -20.30 1.58 2.77
N GLU A 15 -20.76 2.29 1.74
CA GLU A 15 -21.25 1.71 0.48
C GLU A 15 -20.19 0.79 -0.15
N VAL A 16 -18.94 1.26 -0.26
CA VAL A 16 -17.83 0.47 -0.81
C VAL A 16 -17.53 -0.77 0.06
N LEU A 17 -17.77 -0.69 1.37
CA LEU A 17 -17.50 -1.79 2.29
C LEU A 17 -18.56 -2.90 2.24
N GLU A 18 -19.74 -2.64 1.68
CA GLU A 18 -20.85 -3.60 1.62
C GLU A 18 -20.51 -4.85 0.78
N VAL A 19 -19.70 -4.69 -0.28
CA VAL A 19 -19.30 -5.80 -1.16
C VAL A 19 -18.39 -6.83 -0.47
N PHE A 20 -17.71 -6.46 0.61
CA PHE A 20 -16.76 -7.36 1.27
C PHE A 20 -17.46 -8.35 2.21
N PRO A 21 -16.98 -9.60 2.30
CA PRO A 21 -17.36 -10.51 3.38
C PRO A 21 -17.07 -9.91 4.76
N GLU A 22 -17.79 -10.35 5.78
CA GLU A 22 -17.76 -9.73 7.12
C GLU A 22 -16.35 -9.58 7.71
N THR A 23 -15.50 -10.60 7.55
CA THR A 23 -14.11 -10.57 8.02
C THR A 23 -13.29 -9.50 7.30
N ALA A 24 -13.34 -9.46 5.97
CA ALA A 24 -12.64 -8.49 5.15
C ALA A 24 -13.20 -7.07 5.38
N ARG A 25 -14.52 -6.93 5.52
CA ARG A 25 -15.21 -5.66 5.81
C ARG A 25 -14.72 -5.06 7.13
N LYS A 26 -14.73 -5.85 8.22
CA LYS A 26 -14.27 -5.42 9.54
C LYS A 26 -12.82 -4.96 9.54
N GLU A 27 -11.95 -5.67 8.81
CA GLU A 27 -10.53 -5.30 8.72
C GLU A 27 -10.29 -4.10 7.80
N ARG A 28 -10.97 -4.02 6.64
CA ARG A 28 -10.84 -2.91 5.68
C ARG A 28 -11.35 -1.60 6.25
N ARG A 29 -12.41 -1.62 7.05
CA ARG A 29 -12.95 -0.43 7.75
C ARG A 29 -11.90 0.30 8.58
N LYS A 30 -10.94 -0.42 9.18
CA LYS A 30 -9.86 0.17 9.99
C LYS A 30 -8.80 0.91 9.16
N HIS A 31 -8.80 0.72 7.85
CA HIS A 31 -7.82 1.28 6.90
C HIS A 31 -8.42 2.38 6.02
N MET A 32 -9.63 2.86 6.32
CA MET A 32 -10.34 3.92 5.62
C MET A 32 -10.86 4.93 6.64
N MET A 33 -10.56 6.21 6.43
CA MET A 33 -11.07 7.30 7.26
C MET A 33 -11.20 8.57 6.42
N ILE A 34 -11.90 9.55 6.98
CA ILE A 34 -11.90 10.92 6.44
C ILE A 34 -10.76 11.69 7.08
N SER A 35 -9.98 12.38 6.26
CA SER A 35 -8.93 13.25 6.74
C SER A 35 -9.53 14.42 7.52
N ASP A 36 -9.03 14.62 8.74
CA ASP A 36 -9.30 15.79 9.54
C ASP A 36 -8.00 16.62 9.65
N PRO A 37 -7.94 17.81 9.05
CA PRO A 37 -6.75 18.68 9.10
C PRO A 37 -6.36 19.12 10.51
N GLN A 38 -7.29 19.09 11.47
CA GLN A 38 -7.03 19.47 12.86
C GLN A 38 -6.51 18.29 13.70
N MET A 39 -6.45 17.09 13.14
CA MET A 39 -6.01 15.90 13.85
C MET A 39 -4.49 15.85 13.99
N GLU A 40 -3.99 16.00 15.22
CA GLU A 40 -2.55 15.96 15.52
C GLU A 40 -1.89 14.59 15.31
N SER A 41 -2.66 13.49 15.46
CA SER A 41 -2.11 12.15 15.25
C SER A 41 -3.12 11.18 14.63
N VAL A 42 -2.70 10.54 13.55
CA VAL A 42 -3.54 9.60 12.77
C VAL A 42 -3.62 8.21 13.44
N GLY A 43 -2.72 7.91 14.38
CA GLY A 43 -2.53 6.58 14.94
C GLY A 43 -3.72 6.03 15.74
N LYS A 44 -4.66 6.88 16.16
CA LYS A 44 -5.92 6.47 16.81
C LYS A 44 -7.05 6.21 15.81
N CYS A 45 -6.93 6.68 14.56
CA CYS A 45 -8.03 6.77 13.61
C CYS A 45 -7.84 5.89 12.36
N ILE A 46 -6.61 5.66 11.92
CA ILE A 46 -6.30 4.73 10.84
C ILE A 46 -5.26 3.70 11.27
N ILE A 47 -5.49 2.45 10.93
CA ILE A 47 -4.52 1.37 11.13
C ILE A 47 -3.74 1.18 9.84
N SER A 48 -2.41 1.08 9.95
CA SER A 48 -1.51 0.82 8.84
C SER A 48 -0.51 -0.28 9.20
N ASN A 49 0.34 -0.67 8.24
CA ASN A 49 1.36 -1.71 8.42
C ASN A 49 0.82 -3.07 8.95
N ARG A 50 -0.38 -3.46 8.52
CA ARG A 50 -0.96 -4.79 8.76
C ARG A 50 -0.94 -5.63 7.48
N LYS A 51 -1.10 -6.95 7.61
CA LYS A 51 -1.17 -7.88 6.47
C LYS A 51 -2.32 -7.49 5.54
N SER A 52 -2.11 -7.60 4.23
CA SER A 52 -3.18 -7.42 3.26
C SER A 52 -4.19 -8.56 3.36
N GLN A 53 -5.48 -8.27 3.16
CA GLN A 53 -6.50 -9.31 3.13
C GLN A 53 -6.34 -10.17 1.86
N PRO A 54 -6.52 -11.50 1.93
CA PRO A 54 -6.43 -12.36 0.75
C PRO A 54 -7.49 -12.00 -0.30
N GLY A 55 -7.14 -12.08 -1.59
CA GLY A 55 -8.09 -11.92 -2.71
C GLY A 55 -8.57 -10.49 -3.00
N VAL A 56 -8.13 -9.47 -2.27
CA VAL A 56 -8.60 -8.07 -2.45
C VAL A 56 -7.77 -7.25 -3.45
N MET A 57 -6.93 -7.89 -4.25
CA MET A 57 -6.08 -7.25 -5.27
C MET A 57 -5.24 -6.07 -4.70
N THR A 58 -4.42 -6.38 -3.68
CA THR A 58 -3.56 -5.38 -3.04
C THR A 58 -2.51 -4.82 -4.00
N VAL A 59 -2.26 -3.52 -3.94
CA VAL A 59 -1.22 -2.84 -4.75
C VAL A 59 0.20 -2.95 -4.16
N ARG A 60 0.38 -3.71 -3.08
CA ARG A 60 1.68 -3.87 -2.44
C ARG A 60 2.59 -4.81 -3.22
N GLY A 61 3.90 -4.52 -3.17
CA GLY A 61 4.95 -5.47 -3.55
C GLY A 61 5.35 -6.38 -2.39
N CYS A 62 6.60 -6.86 -2.42
CA CYS A 62 7.18 -7.73 -1.40
C CYS A 62 8.50 -7.15 -0.84
N ALA A 63 9.06 -7.78 0.20
CA ALA A 63 10.31 -7.36 0.82
C ALA A 63 11.50 -7.37 -0.17
N TYR A 64 11.54 -8.31 -1.12
CA TYR A 64 12.57 -8.32 -2.18
C TYR A 64 12.50 -7.06 -3.05
N ALA A 65 11.30 -6.61 -3.42
CA ALA A 65 11.14 -5.38 -4.19
C ALA A 65 11.64 -4.17 -3.40
N GLY A 66 11.37 -4.10 -2.10
CA GLY A 66 11.87 -3.05 -1.21
C GLY A 66 13.40 -3.08 -1.03
N SER A 67 13.99 -4.25 -0.84
CA SER A 67 15.45 -4.37 -0.67
C SER A 67 16.19 -4.20 -2.00
N LYS A 68 16.04 -5.16 -2.93
CA LYS A 68 16.78 -5.17 -4.20
C LYS A 68 16.28 -4.09 -5.15
N GLY A 69 14.97 -3.96 -5.34
CA GLY A 69 14.40 -3.07 -6.35
C GLY A 69 14.53 -1.58 -6.02
N VAL A 70 14.56 -1.23 -4.73
CA VAL A 70 14.55 0.17 -4.27
C VAL A 70 15.88 0.59 -3.63
N VAL A 71 16.39 -0.15 -2.63
CA VAL A 71 17.55 0.31 -1.83
C VAL A 71 18.88 -0.13 -2.43
N PHE A 72 19.06 -1.43 -2.68
CA PHE A 72 20.34 -1.97 -3.14
C PHE A 72 20.57 -1.80 -4.63
N GLY A 73 19.55 -2.02 -5.46
CA GLY A 73 19.66 -1.95 -6.92
C GLY A 73 20.25 -0.66 -7.49
N PRO A 74 20.05 0.52 -6.89
CA PRO A 74 20.70 1.76 -7.31
C PRO A 74 22.19 1.90 -6.99
N ILE A 75 22.82 0.99 -6.23
CA ILE A 75 24.28 1.03 -6.03
C ILE A 75 24.97 0.55 -7.32
N LYS A 76 25.54 1.50 -8.07
CA LYS A 76 25.90 1.34 -9.49
C LYS A 76 27.16 0.50 -9.76
N ASP A 77 28.02 0.38 -8.77
CA ASP A 77 29.34 -0.27 -8.81
C ASP A 77 29.36 -1.60 -8.04
N MET A 78 28.18 -2.14 -7.72
CA MET A 78 28.00 -3.45 -7.11
C MET A 78 27.13 -4.37 -7.98
N ALA A 79 27.52 -5.64 -8.07
CA ALA A 79 26.69 -6.67 -8.68
C ALA A 79 25.67 -7.21 -7.67
N HIS A 80 24.38 -6.91 -7.89
CA HIS A 80 23.29 -7.41 -7.03
C HIS A 80 22.67 -8.69 -7.60
N ILE A 81 23.05 -9.83 -7.04
CA ILE A 81 22.56 -11.15 -7.48
C ILE A 81 21.16 -11.42 -6.90
N SER A 82 20.19 -11.66 -7.79
CA SER A 82 18.86 -12.11 -7.37
C SER A 82 18.86 -13.62 -7.19
N HIS A 83 19.10 -14.09 -5.96
CA HIS A 83 19.23 -15.51 -5.66
C HIS A 83 17.85 -16.18 -5.53
N GLY A 84 17.55 -17.08 -6.46
CA GLY A 84 16.27 -17.80 -6.54
C GLY A 84 15.84 -18.05 -8.00
N PRO A 85 14.56 -18.40 -8.23
CA PRO A 85 14.03 -18.55 -9.59
C PRO A 85 14.08 -17.25 -10.40
N ILE A 86 14.00 -17.37 -11.73
CA ILE A 86 14.19 -16.26 -12.68
C ILE A 86 13.22 -15.09 -12.53
N GLY A 87 11.99 -15.33 -12.04
CA GLY A 87 10.89 -14.36 -12.09
C GLY A 87 11.21 -13.03 -11.42
N CYS A 88 11.66 -13.04 -10.16
CA CYS A 88 11.92 -11.83 -9.38
C CYS A 88 12.96 -10.92 -10.06
N GLY A 89 14.03 -11.51 -10.59
CA GLY A 89 15.09 -10.78 -11.27
C GLY A 89 14.62 -10.16 -12.58
N GLN A 90 13.85 -10.91 -13.38
CA GLN A 90 13.36 -10.46 -14.68
C GLN A 90 12.36 -9.30 -14.55
N TYR A 91 11.33 -9.45 -13.72
CA TYR A 91 10.30 -8.40 -13.57
C TYR A 91 10.84 -7.12 -12.90
N SER A 92 11.94 -7.23 -12.15
CA SER A 92 12.59 -6.08 -11.49
C SER A 92 13.80 -5.53 -12.26
N ARG A 93 14.04 -5.98 -13.49
CA ARG A 93 15.17 -5.53 -14.32
C ARG A 93 14.83 -4.20 -14.98
N ALA A 94 15.56 -3.14 -14.63
CA ALA A 94 15.46 -1.80 -15.21
C ALA A 94 14.05 -1.14 -15.19
N GLY A 95 13.06 -1.73 -14.50
CA GLY A 95 11.71 -1.16 -14.39
C GLY A 95 11.63 0.09 -13.51
N ARG A 96 12.54 0.24 -12.54
CA ARG A 96 12.68 1.47 -11.74
C ARG A 96 13.76 2.36 -12.33
N ARG A 97 13.42 3.63 -12.58
CA ARG A 97 14.26 4.63 -13.25
C ARG A 97 15.28 5.29 -12.30
N ASN A 98 16.14 4.49 -11.66
CA ASN A 98 17.06 5.00 -10.62
C ASN A 98 18.19 5.90 -11.13
N TYR A 99 18.44 5.91 -12.45
CA TYR A 99 19.60 6.54 -13.07
C TYR A 99 19.25 7.47 -14.24
N TYR A 100 17.97 7.66 -14.51
CA TYR A 100 17.52 8.56 -15.56
C TYR A 100 17.26 9.93 -14.95
N THR A 101 17.98 10.94 -15.43
CA THR A 101 17.67 12.35 -15.23
C THR A 101 16.61 12.82 -16.21
#